data_AF-A0A143BNM3-F1
#
_entry.id   AF-A0A143BNM3-F1
#
_cell.length_a   1.000
_cell.length_b   1.000
_cell.length_c   1.000
_cell.angle_alpha   90.00
_cell.angle_beta   90.00
_cell.angle_gamma   90.00
#
_symmetry.space_group_name_H-M   'P 1'
#
loop_
_entity.id
_entity.type
_entity.pdbx_description
1 polymer ?
#
loop_
_entity_poly.entity_id
_entity_poly.type
_entity_poly.pdbx_seq_one_letter_code
_entity_poly.pdbx_strand_id
1 'polypeptide(L)'
;MSFSPAQRDALAALATAIIDGAPPAAESIPELAARCEARLGSLPPHRRQLVGTALSVLGSGATVALAIQRVRPFAQLAPVDQARCVAAWADSSLPPIRSAWQSVRRLVLSVHYARPEVAAAIGYGGPFRLRQSLHPWEGALPEGTSPVPGEPVARGRVILPNIIDPDPVPVGVVPGHQVTGNVQRTADVVVIGTARRRRGDRRPAGRGGLSGGDAGIGRVAYPQ
;
A
#
# COMPACT_ATOMS: atom_id res chain seq x y z
N MET A 1 0.32 -22.75 18.29
CA MET A 1 -0.54 -23.47 17.34
C MET A 1 0.21 -23.47 16.03
N SER A 2 0.56 -24.66 15.55
CA SER A 2 1.28 -24.85 14.27
C SER A 2 0.26 -25.13 13.17
N PHE A 3 0.62 -24.85 11.92
CA PHE A 3 -0.28 -25.14 10.81
C PHE A 3 -0.41 -26.65 10.55
N SER A 4 -1.59 -27.06 10.08
CA SER A 4 -1.78 -28.42 9.60
C SER A 4 -0.93 -28.67 8.34
N PRO A 5 -0.63 -29.94 7.98
CA PRO A 5 0.10 -30.24 6.75
C PRO A 5 -0.52 -29.59 5.52
N ALA A 6 -1.85 -29.70 5.35
CA ALA A 6 -2.56 -29.09 4.22
C ALA A 6 -2.46 -27.55 4.19
N GLN A 7 -2.46 -26.89 5.36
CA GLN A 7 -2.26 -25.44 5.43
C GLN A 7 -0.84 -25.04 5.04
N ARG A 8 0.17 -25.85 5.39
CA ARG A 8 1.56 -25.63 4.99
C ARG A 8 1.75 -25.83 3.49
N ASP A 9 1.15 -26.86 2.92
CA ASP A 9 1.18 -27.10 1.46
C ASP A 9 0.51 -25.95 0.70
N ALA A 10 -0.65 -25.48 1.17
CA ALA A 10 -1.33 -24.33 0.61
C ALA A 10 -0.48 -23.06 0.73
N LEU A 11 0.13 -22.81 1.89
CA LEU A 11 1.00 -21.66 2.11
C LEU A 11 2.22 -21.69 1.19
N ALA A 12 2.87 -22.85 1.02
CA ALA A 12 4.01 -23.00 0.13
C ALA A 12 3.64 -22.72 -1.33
N ALA A 13 2.53 -23.30 -1.82
CA ALA A 13 2.04 -23.05 -3.17
C ALA A 13 1.65 -21.58 -3.38
N LEU A 14 0.95 -20.97 -2.41
CA LEU A 14 0.59 -19.56 -2.45
C LEU A 14 1.82 -18.67 -2.43
N ALA A 15 2.81 -18.99 -1.60
CA ALA A 15 4.05 -18.23 -1.50
C ALA A 15 4.78 -18.20 -2.85
N THR A 16 4.93 -19.35 -3.51
CA THR A 16 5.49 -19.45 -4.87
C THR A 16 4.76 -18.53 -5.84
N ALA A 17 3.41 -18.57 -5.86
CA ALA A 17 2.61 -17.74 -6.75
C ALA A 17 2.66 -16.23 -6.41
N ILE A 18 2.81 -15.88 -5.13
CA ILE A 18 2.84 -14.49 -4.66
C ILE A 18 4.18 -13.81 -4.97
N ILE A 19 5.28 -14.54 -4.84
CA ILE A 19 6.63 -14.01 -5.05
C ILE A 19 7.14 -14.19 -6.49
N ASP A 20 6.29 -14.70 -7.39
CA ASP A 20 6.61 -14.76 -8.82
C ASP A 20 6.94 -13.35 -9.35
N GLY A 21 8.11 -13.21 -9.97
CA GLY A 21 8.67 -11.92 -10.41
C GLY A 21 9.19 -10.99 -9.30
N ALA A 22 9.17 -11.40 -8.03
CA ALA A 22 9.81 -10.64 -6.95
C ALA A 22 11.35 -10.82 -7.00
N PRO A 23 12.13 -9.90 -6.41
CA PRO A 23 13.58 -10.08 -6.31
C PRO A 23 13.92 -11.41 -5.62
N PRO A 24 14.92 -12.14 -6.12
CA PRO A 24 15.27 -13.43 -5.57
C PRO A 24 15.80 -13.27 -4.15
N ALA A 25 15.45 -14.23 -3.29
CA ALA A 25 16.02 -14.37 -1.96
C ALA A 25 16.73 -15.72 -1.89
N ALA A 26 17.79 -15.84 -1.09
CA ALA A 26 18.55 -17.10 -0.98
C ALA A 26 17.77 -18.25 -0.31
N GLU A 27 16.53 -18.03 0.14
CA GLU A 27 15.74 -19.09 0.78
C GLU A 27 14.96 -19.91 -0.22
N SER A 28 14.72 -21.14 0.20
CA SER A 28 13.71 -22.01 -0.37
C SER A 28 12.30 -21.62 0.09
N ILE A 29 11.28 -22.02 -0.69
CA ILE A 29 9.87 -21.81 -0.36
C ILE A 29 9.47 -22.43 1.01
N PRO A 30 9.93 -23.64 1.38
CA PRO A 30 9.65 -24.19 2.71
C PRO A 30 10.20 -23.33 3.86
N GLU A 31 11.39 -22.73 3.69
CA GLU A 31 11.96 -21.82 4.69
C GLU A 31 11.15 -20.52 4.80
N LEU A 32 10.63 -20.00 3.68
CA LEU A 32 9.73 -18.85 3.66
C LEU A 32 8.42 -19.15 4.40
N ALA A 33 7.83 -20.33 4.15
CA ALA A 33 6.64 -20.79 4.84
C ALA A 33 6.88 -20.94 6.36
N ALA A 34 8.02 -21.51 6.76
CA ALA A 34 8.41 -21.63 8.15
C ALA A 34 8.60 -20.26 8.83
N ARG A 35 9.18 -19.27 8.13
CA ARG A 35 9.26 -17.88 8.62
C ARG A 35 7.89 -17.22 8.76
N CYS A 36 6.98 -17.47 7.84
CA CYS A 36 5.59 -17.00 7.96
C CYS A 36 4.94 -17.57 9.22
N GLU A 37 5.09 -18.86 9.49
CA GLU A 37 4.61 -19.49 10.73
C GLU A 37 5.25 -18.87 11.99
N ALA A 38 6.58 -18.70 12.00
CA ALA A 38 7.29 -18.07 13.10
C ALA A 38 6.81 -16.64 13.35
N ARG A 39 6.56 -15.86 12.30
CA ARG A 39 6.03 -14.49 12.39
C ARG A 39 4.66 -14.47 13.05
N LEU A 40 3.79 -15.40 12.67
CA LEU A 40 2.47 -15.55 13.28
C LEU A 40 2.53 -16.03 14.74
N GLY A 41 3.60 -16.73 15.13
CA GLY A 41 3.86 -17.16 16.50
C GLY A 41 3.77 -16.02 17.53
N SER A 42 4.14 -14.80 17.13
CA SER A 42 4.08 -13.58 17.95
C SER A 42 2.67 -13.00 18.13
N LEU A 43 1.67 -13.46 17.38
CA LEU A 43 0.32 -12.91 17.41
C LEU A 43 -0.59 -13.59 18.44
N PRO A 44 -1.64 -12.89 18.93
CA PRO A 44 -2.68 -13.50 19.75
C PRO A 44 -3.34 -14.73 19.09
N PRO A 45 -3.76 -15.76 19.87
CA PRO A 45 -4.35 -17.00 19.35
C PRO A 45 -5.45 -16.80 18.31
N HIS A 46 -6.39 -15.88 18.55
CA HIS A 46 -7.51 -15.62 17.65
C HIS A 46 -7.05 -15.12 16.26
N ARG A 47 -5.98 -14.32 16.18
CA ARG A 47 -5.44 -13.85 14.89
C ARG A 47 -4.75 -14.97 14.12
N ARG A 48 -4.05 -15.85 14.83
CA ARG A 48 -3.44 -17.05 14.24
C ARG A 48 -4.51 -17.97 13.64
N GLN A 49 -5.61 -18.16 14.36
CA GLN A 49 -6.75 -18.95 13.88
C GLN A 49 -7.36 -18.34 12.60
N LEU A 50 -7.57 -17.02 12.54
CA LEU A 50 -8.08 -16.35 11.35
C LEU A 50 -7.20 -16.59 10.11
N VAL A 51 -5.87 -16.55 10.26
CA VAL A 51 -4.95 -16.85 9.16
C VAL A 51 -5.00 -18.33 8.78
N GLY A 52 -5.09 -19.24 9.76
CA GLY A 52 -5.30 -20.66 9.51
C GLY A 52 -6.59 -20.92 8.72
N THR A 53 -7.69 -20.25 9.08
CA THR A 53 -8.96 -20.30 8.35
C THR A 53 -8.81 -19.76 6.93
N ALA A 54 -8.12 -18.63 6.73
CA ALA A 54 -7.86 -18.10 5.39
C ALA A 54 -7.09 -19.09 4.51
N LEU A 55 -6.05 -19.74 5.06
CA LEU A 55 -5.29 -20.78 4.35
C LEU A 55 -6.17 -22.00 4.03
N SER A 56 -7.00 -22.44 4.96
CA SER A 56 -7.94 -23.55 4.72
C SER A 56 -8.97 -23.21 3.64
N VAL A 57 -9.50 -21.98 3.63
CA VAL A 57 -10.46 -21.52 2.61
C VAL A 57 -9.79 -21.48 1.24
N LEU A 58 -8.66 -20.82 1.10
CA LEU A 58 -7.96 -20.70 -0.19
C LEU A 58 -7.37 -22.03 -0.67
N GLY A 59 -6.92 -22.87 0.24
CA GLY A 59 -6.41 -24.21 -0.07
C GLY A 59 -7.49 -25.21 -0.48
N SER A 60 -8.77 -24.93 -0.16
CA SER A 60 -9.87 -25.86 -0.41
C SER A 60 -10.24 -25.97 -1.89
N GLY A 61 -10.65 -27.18 -2.29
CA GLY A 61 -11.16 -27.42 -3.65
C GLY A 61 -12.44 -26.65 -3.97
N ALA A 62 -13.24 -26.26 -2.97
CA ALA A 62 -14.45 -25.47 -3.18
C ALA A 62 -14.13 -24.05 -3.64
N THR A 63 -13.17 -23.39 -3.00
CA THR A 63 -12.75 -22.03 -3.38
C THR A 63 -12.00 -22.01 -4.72
N VAL A 64 -11.30 -23.08 -5.05
CA VAL A 64 -10.73 -23.30 -6.39
C VAL A 64 -11.84 -23.50 -7.44
N ALA A 65 -12.87 -24.28 -7.13
CA ALA A 65 -14.00 -24.49 -8.03
C ALA A 65 -14.73 -23.19 -8.35
N LEU A 66 -14.95 -22.34 -7.35
CA LEU A 66 -15.54 -21.01 -7.55
C LEU A 66 -14.68 -20.11 -8.45
N ALA A 67 -13.36 -20.28 -8.45
CA ALA A 67 -12.43 -19.45 -9.22
C ALA A 67 -12.25 -19.93 -10.66
N ILE A 68 -12.02 -21.22 -10.87
CA ILE A 68 -11.63 -21.78 -12.18
C ILE A 68 -12.42 -23.03 -12.59
N GLN A 69 -13.51 -23.34 -11.89
CA GLN A 69 -14.38 -24.50 -12.15
C GLN A 69 -13.66 -25.85 -12.08
N ARG A 70 -12.69 -25.98 -11.15
CA ARG A 70 -11.99 -27.25 -10.85
C ARG A 70 -12.10 -27.64 -9.39
N VAL A 71 -12.38 -28.92 -9.14
CA VAL A 71 -12.51 -29.46 -7.78
C VAL A 71 -11.20 -30.14 -7.36
N ARG A 72 -10.14 -29.35 -7.18
CA ARG A 72 -8.85 -29.82 -6.64
C ARG A 72 -8.30 -28.81 -5.62
N PRO A 73 -7.61 -29.26 -4.56
CA PRO A 73 -6.90 -28.38 -3.64
C PRO A 73 -5.89 -27.51 -4.39
N PHE A 74 -5.71 -26.27 -3.94
CA PHE A 74 -4.83 -25.30 -4.63
C PHE A 74 -3.40 -25.80 -4.79
N ALA A 75 -2.83 -26.42 -3.75
CA ALA A 75 -1.47 -26.95 -3.75
C ALA A 75 -1.25 -28.09 -4.77
N GLN A 76 -2.32 -28.71 -5.27
CA GLN A 76 -2.27 -29.80 -6.26
C GLN A 76 -2.54 -29.31 -7.69
N LEU A 77 -2.73 -28.00 -7.88
CA LEU A 77 -2.91 -27.41 -9.20
C LEU A 77 -1.57 -27.21 -9.91
N ALA A 78 -1.61 -27.25 -11.25
CA ALA A 78 -0.48 -26.82 -12.07
C ALA A 78 -0.24 -25.31 -11.90
N PRO A 79 1.01 -24.81 -12.08
CA PRO A 79 1.34 -23.39 -11.88
C PRO A 79 0.45 -22.42 -12.66
N VAL A 80 0.08 -22.77 -13.91
CA VAL A 80 -0.82 -21.96 -14.73
C VAL A 80 -2.22 -21.81 -14.11
N ASP A 81 -2.74 -22.87 -13.50
CA ASP A 81 -4.05 -22.85 -12.84
C ASP A 81 -3.98 -22.16 -11.48
N GLN A 82 -2.85 -22.27 -10.78
CA GLN A 82 -2.59 -21.49 -9.56
C GLN A 82 -2.64 -19.99 -9.83
N ALA A 83 -1.98 -19.53 -10.91
CA ALA A 83 -1.99 -18.12 -11.32
C ALA A 83 -3.41 -17.64 -11.64
N ARG A 84 -4.20 -18.44 -12.37
CA ARG A 84 -5.61 -18.13 -12.67
C ARG A 84 -6.47 -18.04 -11.40
N CYS A 85 -6.30 -18.95 -10.46
CA CYS A 85 -6.99 -18.91 -9.17
C CYS A 85 -6.66 -17.63 -8.39
N VAL A 86 -5.37 -17.29 -8.30
CA VAL A 86 -4.91 -16.10 -7.59
C VAL A 86 -5.51 -14.82 -8.20
N ALA A 87 -5.50 -14.70 -9.53
CA ALA A 87 -6.14 -13.58 -10.23
C ALA A 87 -7.65 -13.51 -9.92
N ALA A 88 -8.35 -14.64 -10.03
CA ALA A 88 -9.79 -14.71 -9.75
C ALA A 88 -10.14 -14.38 -8.29
N TRP A 89 -9.31 -14.75 -7.32
CA TRP A 89 -9.53 -14.40 -5.91
C TRP A 89 -9.26 -12.92 -5.61
N ALA A 90 -8.29 -12.32 -6.30
CA ALA A 90 -8.02 -10.88 -6.18
C ALA A 90 -9.23 -10.04 -6.62
N ASP A 91 -9.87 -10.45 -7.71
CA ASP A 91 -11.01 -9.75 -8.33
C ASP A 91 -12.38 -10.35 -7.96
N SER A 92 -12.41 -11.29 -7.01
CA SER A 92 -13.64 -12.00 -6.63
C SER A 92 -14.70 -11.03 -6.12
N SER A 93 -15.98 -11.24 -6.47
CA SER A 93 -17.09 -10.46 -5.91
C SER A 93 -17.32 -10.73 -4.42
N LEU A 94 -16.83 -11.85 -3.89
CA LEU A 94 -17.03 -12.29 -2.50
C LEU A 94 -16.03 -11.62 -1.55
N PRO A 95 -16.46 -10.71 -0.65
CA PRO A 95 -15.56 -10.02 0.28
C PRO A 95 -14.69 -10.93 1.17
N PRO A 96 -15.19 -12.08 1.67
CA PRO A 96 -14.38 -13.00 2.45
C PRO A 96 -13.18 -13.58 1.67
N ILE A 97 -13.36 -13.94 0.40
CA ILE A 97 -12.30 -14.49 -0.44
C ILE A 97 -11.22 -13.44 -0.69
N ARG A 98 -11.62 -12.22 -1.07
CA ARG A 98 -10.68 -11.10 -1.24
C ARG A 98 -9.90 -10.84 0.05
N SER A 99 -10.58 -10.86 1.19
CA SER A 99 -9.95 -10.62 2.50
C SER A 99 -8.95 -11.71 2.86
N ALA A 100 -9.32 -12.99 2.65
CA ALA A 100 -8.43 -14.12 2.85
C ALA A 100 -7.19 -14.00 1.95
N TRP A 101 -7.38 -13.76 0.65
CA TRP A 101 -6.29 -13.56 -0.30
C TRP A 101 -5.36 -12.42 0.11
N GLN A 102 -5.89 -11.24 0.41
CA GLN A 102 -5.09 -10.08 0.81
C GLN A 102 -4.35 -10.33 2.14
N SER A 103 -4.95 -11.08 3.06
CA SER A 103 -4.28 -11.42 4.33
C SER A 103 -3.05 -12.30 4.12
N VAL A 104 -3.16 -13.35 3.30
CA VAL A 104 -2.05 -14.26 3.00
C VAL A 104 -1.00 -13.56 2.14
N ARG A 105 -1.42 -12.81 1.12
CA ARG A 105 -0.52 -11.99 0.29
C ARG A 105 0.30 -11.01 1.14
N ARG A 106 -0.35 -10.28 2.05
CA ARG A 106 0.35 -9.34 2.94
C ARG A 106 1.32 -10.06 3.86
N LEU A 107 0.95 -11.21 4.41
CA LEU A 107 1.85 -12.01 5.25
C LEU A 107 3.10 -12.40 4.47
N VAL A 108 2.95 -13.09 3.34
CA VAL A 108 4.07 -13.57 2.52
C VAL A 108 4.97 -12.43 2.09
N LEU A 109 4.41 -11.36 1.51
CA LEU A 109 5.20 -10.21 1.07
C LEU A 109 5.90 -9.52 2.24
N SER A 110 5.24 -9.39 3.40
CA SER A 110 5.87 -8.77 4.57
C SER A 110 7.08 -9.55 5.07
N VAL A 111 7.06 -10.88 4.95
CA VAL A 111 8.17 -11.75 5.36
C VAL A 111 9.28 -11.74 4.30
N HIS A 112 8.93 -11.84 3.02
CA HIS A 112 9.89 -11.79 1.91
C HIS A 112 10.66 -10.47 1.87
N TYR A 113 9.95 -9.33 1.92
CA TYR A 113 10.55 -8.00 1.85
C TYR A 113 11.19 -7.52 3.15
N ALA A 114 11.04 -8.26 4.26
CA ALA A 114 11.79 -7.97 5.49
C ALA A 114 13.26 -8.39 5.40
N ARG A 115 13.65 -9.10 4.33
CA ARG A 115 15.01 -9.61 4.16
C ARG A 115 15.98 -8.53 3.68
N PRO A 116 17.17 -8.40 4.31
CA PRO A 116 18.19 -7.44 3.89
C PRO A 116 18.60 -7.56 2.42
N GLU A 117 18.72 -8.78 1.89
CA GLU A 117 19.08 -9.04 0.50
C GLU A 117 17.98 -8.61 -0.49
N VAL A 118 16.71 -8.84 -0.16
CA VAL A 118 15.58 -8.41 -0.97
C VAL A 118 15.45 -6.88 -0.91
N ALA A 119 15.62 -6.30 0.28
CA ALA A 119 15.66 -4.86 0.49
C ALA A 119 16.79 -4.20 -0.33
N ALA A 120 17.99 -4.77 -0.31
CA ALA A 120 19.12 -4.28 -1.09
C ALA A 120 18.84 -4.39 -2.60
N ALA A 121 18.25 -5.48 -3.07
CA ALA A 121 17.90 -5.68 -4.48
C ALA A 121 16.89 -4.65 -5.02
N ILE A 122 16.01 -4.13 -4.17
CA ILE A 122 15.07 -3.04 -4.53
C ILE A 122 15.62 -1.63 -4.25
N GLY A 123 16.88 -1.51 -3.82
CA GLY A 123 17.49 -0.24 -3.45
C GLY A 123 16.99 0.35 -2.12
N TYR A 124 16.29 -0.42 -1.30
CA TYR A 124 15.87 0.01 0.03
C TYR A 124 17.03 -0.14 1.02
N GLY A 125 17.67 0.98 1.36
CA GLY A 125 18.78 1.03 2.31
C GLY A 125 18.40 0.74 3.77
N GLY A 126 17.11 0.54 4.08
CA GLY A 126 16.61 0.34 5.44
C GLY A 126 16.01 1.61 6.07
N PRO A 127 15.49 1.51 7.30
CA PRO A 127 14.90 2.64 8.00
C PRO A 127 15.93 3.74 8.25
N PHE A 128 15.62 4.99 7.88
CA PHE A 128 16.53 6.14 8.03
C PHE A 128 17.12 6.28 9.44
N ARG A 129 16.35 5.97 10.49
CA ARG A 129 16.82 6.05 11.89
C ARG A 129 17.85 4.99 12.28
N LEU A 130 17.94 3.89 11.52
CA LEU A 130 18.78 2.73 11.83
C LEU A 130 19.99 2.61 10.91
N ARG A 131 20.16 3.53 9.95
CA ARG A 131 21.22 3.48 8.95
C ARG A 131 21.97 4.80 8.85
N GLN A 132 23.20 4.72 8.37
CA GLN A 132 23.95 5.90 7.98
C GLN A 132 23.38 6.49 6.68
N SER A 133 23.67 7.77 6.47
CA SER A 133 23.38 8.45 5.21
C SER A 133 24.11 7.75 4.07
N LEU A 134 23.37 7.34 3.05
CA LEU A 134 23.90 6.70 1.84
C LEU A 134 24.06 7.70 0.69
N HIS A 135 23.35 8.83 0.76
CA HIS A 135 23.40 9.88 -0.24
C HIS A 135 23.62 11.25 0.41
N PRO A 136 24.31 12.19 -0.27
CA PRO A 136 24.60 13.52 0.31
C PRO A 136 23.36 14.33 0.72
N TRP A 137 22.20 14.02 0.16
CA TRP A 137 20.92 14.64 0.50
C TRP A 137 20.21 13.98 1.70
N GLU A 138 20.71 12.83 2.17
CA GLU A 138 20.24 12.15 3.39
C GLU A 138 21.04 12.64 4.60
N GLY A 139 20.36 12.94 5.71
CA GLY A 139 21.00 13.32 6.97
C GLY A 139 20.68 14.75 7.40
N ALA A 140 21.36 15.20 8.46
CA ALA A 140 21.26 16.59 8.91
C ALA A 140 21.80 17.53 7.83
N LEU A 141 21.24 18.73 7.76
CA LEU A 141 21.77 19.75 6.88
C LEU A 141 23.23 20.07 7.22
N PRO A 142 24.05 20.47 6.23
CA PRO A 142 25.36 21.00 6.49
C PRO A 142 25.29 22.12 7.53
N GLU A 143 26.28 22.17 8.42
CA GLU A 143 26.34 23.20 9.45
C GLU A 143 26.26 24.60 8.81
N GLY A 144 25.42 25.47 9.37
CA GLY A 144 25.17 26.82 8.84
C GLY A 144 24.06 26.94 7.80
N THR A 145 23.47 25.83 7.32
CA THR A 145 22.33 25.86 6.36
C THR A 145 20.96 25.88 7.03
N SER A 146 20.88 25.63 8.35
CA SER A 146 19.62 25.68 9.08
C SER A 146 19.32 27.12 9.54
N PRO A 147 18.14 27.68 9.22
CA PRO A 147 17.77 29.03 9.65
C PRO A 147 17.55 29.15 11.17
N VAL A 148 17.48 28.02 11.89
CA VAL A 148 17.29 27.96 13.34
C VAL A 148 18.45 27.20 13.98
N PRO A 149 19.19 27.80 14.94
CA PRO A 149 20.26 27.12 15.65
C PRO A 149 19.75 25.85 16.37
N GLY A 150 20.41 24.71 16.13
CA GLY A 150 20.06 23.43 16.74
C GLY A 150 18.90 22.68 16.09
N GLU A 151 18.28 23.21 15.03
CA GLU A 151 17.24 22.49 14.30
C GLU A 151 17.84 21.62 13.19
N PRO A 152 17.69 20.27 13.25
CA PRO A 152 18.32 19.35 12.28
C PRO A 152 17.62 19.32 10.92
N VAL A 153 16.52 20.06 10.75
CA VAL A 153 15.69 20.14 9.55
C VAL A 153 15.50 21.60 9.19
N ALA A 154 15.80 22.01 7.95
CA ALA A 154 15.47 23.37 7.50
C ALA A 154 13.96 23.50 7.42
N ARG A 155 13.37 24.13 8.45
CA ARG A 155 12.04 24.72 8.36
C ARG A 155 12.21 26.15 7.88
N GLY A 156 12.39 26.31 6.58
CA GLY A 156 12.57 27.60 5.94
C GLY A 156 12.24 27.53 4.46
N ARG A 157 12.09 28.70 3.82
CA ARG A 157 11.88 28.79 2.37
C ARG A 157 13.17 28.42 1.65
N VAL A 158 13.33 27.15 1.28
CA VAL A 158 14.44 26.70 0.44
C VAL A 158 14.09 27.05 -1.02
N ILE A 159 14.83 27.96 -1.63
CA ILE A 159 14.75 28.23 -3.06
C ILE A 159 15.60 27.17 -3.77
N LEU A 160 14.98 26.08 -4.19
CA LEU A 160 15.66 25.09 -5.03
C LEU A 160 15.71 25.61 -6.48
N PRO A 161 16.86 25.52 -7.17
CA PRO A 161 17.10 26.17 -8.46
C PRO A 161 16.22 25.68 -9.63
N ASN A 162 15.40 24.64 -9.43
CA ASN A 162 14.52 24.05 -10.44
C ASN A 162 13.10 23.74 -9.90
N ILE A 163 12.62 24.50 -8.91
CA ILE A 163 11.22 24.37 -8.50
C ILE A 163 10.31 24.93 -9.60
N ILE A 164 9.37 24.10 -10.07
CA ILE A 164 8.18 24.58 -10.77
C ILE A 164 7.45 25.48 -9.80
N ASP A 165 7.28 26.77 -10.12
CA ASP A 165 6.49 27.67 -9.28
C ASP A 165 5.14 27.00 -8.97
N PRO A 166 4.77 26.88 -7.67
CA PRO A 166 3.49 26.33 -7.32
C PRO A 166 2.40 27.20 -7.96
N ASP A 167 1.39 26.57 -8.57
CA ASP A 167 0.22 27.34 -9.02
C ASP A 167 -0.34 28.15 -7.83
N PRO A 168 -0.90 29.33 -8.10
CA PRO A 168 -1.54 30.11 -7.06
C PRO A 168 -2.57 29.27 -6.32
N VAL A 169 -2.53 29.37 -5.00
CA VAL A 169 -3.49 28.72 -4.11
C VAL A 169 -4.90 29.17 -4.51
N PRO A 170 -5.84 28.25 -4.77
CA PRO A 170 -7.21 28.62 -5.12
C PRO A 170 -7.85 29.51 -4.06
N VAL A 171 -8.73 30.42 -4.49
CA VAL A 171 -9.46 31.33 -3.60
C VAL A 171 -10.22 30.52 -2.56
N GLY A 172 -10.04 30.87 -1.28
CA GLY A 172 -10.69 30.20 -0.15
C GLY A 172 -9.90 29.03 0.47
N VAL A 173 -8.78 28.63 -0.12
CA VAL A 173 -7.89 27.63 0.49
C VAL A 173 -6.95 28.32 1.48
N VAL A 174 -7.04 27.94 2.75
CA VAL A 174 -6.10 28.38 3.79
C VAL A 174 -4.89 27.43 3.79
N PRO A 175 -3.67 27.91 3.46
CA PRO A 175 -2.48 27.08 3.53
C PRO A 175 -2.20 26.66 4.98
N GLY A 176 -1.93 25.37 5.20
CA GLY A 176 -1.72 24.84 6.56
C GLY A 176 -0.61 25.55 7.35
N HIS A 177 0.43 26.04 6.68
CA HIS A 177 1.52 26.79 7.34
C HIS A 177 1.13 28.20 7.81
N GLN A 178 -0.01 28.72 7.35
CA GLN A 178 -0.56 30.01 7.81
C GLN A 178 -1.48 29.85 9.03
N VAL A 179 -1.76 28.61 9.46
CA VAL A 179 -2.56 28.33 10.65
C VAL A 179 -1.65 28.39 11.87
N THR A 180 -1.66 29.54 12.55
CA THR A 180 -0.75 29.85 13.67
C THR A 180 -1.33 29.57 15.06
N GLY A 181 -2.50 28.94 15.15
CA GLY A 181 -3.16 28.62 16.42
C GLY A 181 -4.18 27.49 16.31
N ASN A 182 -4.81 27.14 17.44
CA ASN A 182 -5.90 26.18 17.46
C ASN A 182 -7.12 26.78 16.77
N VAL A 183 -7.44 26.25 15.59
CA VAL A 183 -8.58 26.72 14.80
C VAL A 183 -9.61 25.60 14.73
N GLN A 184 -10.79 25.84 15.30
CA GLN A 184 -11.95 24.98 15.09
C GLN A 184 -12.56 25.32 13.73
N ARG A 185 -12.62 24.34 12.82
CA ARG A 185 -13.25 24.45 11.51
C ARG A 185 -14.34 23.40 11.39
N THR A 186 -15.50 23.82 10.91
CA THR A 186 -16.59 22.94 10.51
C THR A 186 -16.49 22.72 9.01
N ALA A 187 -16.55 21.46 8.58
CA ALA A 187 -16.59 21.10 7.18
C ALA A 187 -17.61 19.97 7.01
N ASP A 188 -18.41 20.05 5.95
CA ASP A 188 -19.34 18.98 5.59
C ASP A 188 -18.61 17.75 5.04
N VAL A 189 -17.40 17.95 4.47
CA VAL A 189 -16.55 16.89 3.91
C VAL A 189 -15.07 17.18 4.21
N VAL A 190 -14.33 16.16 4.63
CA VAL A 190 -12.87 16.20 4.80
C VAL A 190 -12.23 15.31 3.74
N VAL A 191 -11.42 15.89 2.85
CA VAL A 191 -10.64 15.15 1.84
C VAL A 191 -9.16 15.20 2.21
N ILE A 192 -8.56 14.03 2.47
CA ILE A 192 -7.11 13.88 2.66
C ILE A 192 -6.56 13.16 1.43
N GLY A 193 -5.80 13.86 0.59
CA GLY A 193 -5.22 13.29 -0.62
C GLY A 193 -3.86 13.87 -0.97
N THR A 194 -3.01 13.05 -1.58
CA THR A 194 -1.81 13.50 -2.29
C THR A 194 -2.22 13.91 -3.71
N ALA A 195 -2.24 15.19 -4.01
CA ALA A 195 -2.68 15.68 -5.31
C ALA A 195 -1.72 15.23 -6.43
N ARG A 196 -2.19 14.38 -7.34
CA ARG A 196 -1.49 14.01 -8.57
C ARG A 196 -1.86 15.02 -9.67
N ARG A 197 -0.94 15.92 -10.02
CA ARG A 197 -1.12 16.89 -11.11
C ARG A 197 -1.17 16.18 -12.47
N ARG A 198 -2.23 16.39 -13.25
CA ARG A 198 -2.19 16.23 -14.71
C ARG A 198 -1.69 17.55 -15.31
N ARG A 199 -0.63 17.46 -16.12
CA ARG A 199 -0.10 18.59 -16.89
C ARG A 199 -1.11 18.88 -18.02
N GLY A 200 -1.89 19.96 -17.90
CA GLY A 200 -2.85 20.40 -18.90
C GLY A 200 -2.29 21.54 -19.74
N ASP A 201 -2.43 21.38 -21.05
CA ASP A 201 -1.97 22.25 -22.14
C ASP A 201 -2.28 23.74 -21.95
N ARG A 202 -1.27 24.60 -22.12
CA ARG A 202 -1.47 26.04 -22.31
C ARG A 202 -1.79 26.29 -23.79
N ARG A 203 -3.06 26.51 -24.13
CA ARG A 203 -3.42 27.28 -25.34
C ARG A 203 -3.90 28.68 -24.94
N PRO A 204 -3.50 29.73 -25.66
CA PRO A 204 -3.83 31.11 -25.32
C PRO A 204 -5.30 31.41 -25.62
N ALA A 205 -5.92 32.17 -24.72
CA ALA A 205 -7.32 32.56 -24.75
C ALA A 205 -7.62 33.57 -25.87
N GLY A 206 -8.59 33.23 -26.72
CA GLY A 206 -9.34 34.18 -27.55
C GLY A 206 -10.74 34.40 -26.94
N ARG A 207 -11.12 35.67 -26.75
CA ARG A 207 -12.42 36.15 -26.28
C ARG A 207 -13.59 35.66 -27.14
N GLY A 208 -14.72 35.35 -26.50
CA GLY A 208 -16.04 35.22 -27.10
C GLY A 208 -17.04 34.71 -26.06
N GLY A 209 -18.11 35.44 -25.78
CA GLY A 209 -18.98 35.23 -24.61
C GLY A 209 -20.24 34.39 -24.84
N LEU A 210 -20.97 34.26 -23.73
CA LEU A 210 -22.40 34.00 -23.53
C LEU A 210 -22.91 32.56 -23.32
N SER A 211 -23.55 32.43 -22.14
CA SER A 211 -24.86 31.83 -21.87
C SER A 211 -24.98 30.33 -21.55
N GLY A 212 -25.41 30.07 -20.31
CA GLY A 212 -26.46 29.10 -19.96
C GLY A 212 -26.00 27.67 -19.64
N GLY A 213 -26.39 27.15 -18.47
CA GLY A 213 -26.21 25.72 -18.18
C GLY A 213 -26.27 25.37 -16.71
N ASP A 214 -27.50 25.26 -16.23
CA ASP A 214 -27.93 24.73 -14.94
C ASP A 214 -27.33 23.33 -14.62
N ALA A 215 -26.92 23.09 -13.38
CA ALA A 215 -26.72 21.75 -12.82
C ALA A 215 -26.65 21.84 -11.29
N GLY A 216 -27.83 21.80 -10.66
CA GLY A 216 -28.00 21.69 -9.22
C GLY A 216 -27.52 20.35 -8.65
N ILE A 217 -27.18 20.37 -7.36
CA ILE A 217 -27.10 19.17 -6.52
C ILE A 217 -27.81 19.48 -5.20
N GLY A 218 -28.77 18.60 -4.87
CA GLY A 218 -29.90 18.88 -4.00
C GLY A 218 -29.60 18.96 -2.50
N ARG A 219 -30.45 19.77 -1.84
CA ARG A 219 -30.70 19.72 -0.40
C ARG A 219 -31.41 18.42 -0.05
N VAL A 220 -30.85 17.65 0.89
CA VAL A 220 -31.59 16.67 1.68
C VAL A 220 -31.84 17.29 3.05
N ALA A 221 -33.08 17.67 3.31
CA ALA A 221 -33.56 18.07 4.64
C ALA A 221 -33.91 16.82 5.43
N TYR A 222 -33.49 16.75 6.70
CA TYR A 222 -34.10 15.87 7.70
C TYR A 222 -34.90 16.73 8.69
N PRO A 223 -36.14 16.33 9.04
CA PRO A 223 -36.93 17.01 10.06
C PRO A 223 -36.37 16.69 11.47
N GLN A 224 -36.44 17.70 12.34
CA GLN A 224 -36.52 17.50 13.80
C GLN A 224 -37.99 17.37 14.17
#